data_AF-A0A820M3J8-F1
#
_entry.id   AF-A0A820M3J8-F1
#
_cell.length_a   1.000
_cell.length_b   1.000
_cell.length_c   1.000
_cell.angle_alpha   90.00
_cell.angle_beta   90.00
_cell.angle_gamma   90.00
#
_symmetry.space_group_name_H-M   'P 1'
#
loop_
_entity.id
_entity.type
_entity.pdbx_description
1 polymer ?
#
loop_
_entity_poly.entity_id
_entity_poly.type
_entity_poly.pdbx_seq_one_letter_code
_entity_poly.pdbx_strand_id
1 'polypeptide(L)'
;LVISTSDSIILQASTLTQLTQSTNQLTRSSATIASNKCYQLAQALYTMSTQTSYEDVQTAANQIAQCTSNVLTAINGPLQGRTLILDLDSSRANTIPQDYDTDLESGWSNPSMIISF
;
A
#
# COMPACT_ATOMS: atom_id res chain seq x y z
N LEU A 1 4.41 25.50 -3.14
CA LEU A 1 3.03 25.99 -2.91
C LEU A 1 2.90 26.33 -1.44
N VAL A 2 2.66 27.60 -1.14
CA VAL A 2 2.40 28.08 0.22
C VAL A 2 0.92 27.86 0.49
N ILE A 3 0.58 27.25 1.63
CA ILE A 3 -0.80 27.15 2.09
C ILE A 3 -1.10 28.46 2.82
N SER A 4 -1.87 29.36 2.21
CA SER A 4 -2.11 30.70 2.75
C SER A 4 -3.59 31.06 2.91
N THR A 5 -4.50 30.33 2.26
CA THR A 5 -5.96 30.58 2.31
C THR A 5 -6.76 29.29 2.23
N SER A 6 -8.04 29.33 2.63
CA SER A 6 -9.00 28.22 2.46
C SER A 6 -9.08 27.74 1.01
N ASP A 7 -9.17 28.67 0.05
CA ASP A 7 -9.18 28.36 -1.39
C ASP A 7 -7.94 27.57 -1.83
N SER A 8 -6.77 27.93 -1.29
CA SER A 8 -5.53 27.23 -1.60
C SER A 8 -5.53 25.79 -1.06
N ILE A 9 -6.21 25.55 0.07
CA ILE A 9 -6.37 24.20 0.63
C ILE A 9 -7.33 23.40 -0.24
N ILE A 10 -8.49 23.95 -0.58
CA ILE A 10 -9.51 23.30 -1.41
C ILE A 10 -8.91 22.93 -2.77
N LEU A 11 -8.22 23.86 -3.44
CA LEU A 11 -7.61 23.59 -4.74
C LEU A 11 -6.57 22.46 -4.66
N GLN A 12 -5.71 22.49 -3.65
CA GLN A 12 -4.68 21.47 -3.48
C GLN A 12 -5.27 20.11 -3.10
N ALA A 13 -6.27 20.07 -2.21
CA ALA A 13 -6.95 18.85 -1.80
C ALA A 13 -7.73 18.21 -2.96
N SER A 14 -8.44 19.02 -3.75
CA SER A 14 -9.11 18.57 -4.98
C SER A 14 -8.11 17.99 -5.99
N THR A 15 -7.00 18.69 -6.24
CA THR A 15 -5.96 18.22 -7.15
C THR A 15 -5.34 16.90 -6.68
N LEU A 16 -5.03 16.77 -5.40
CA LEU A 16 -4.51 15.53 -4.80
C LEU A 16 -5.52 14.39 -4.89
N THR A 17 -6.81 14.67 -4.69
CA THR A 17 -7.88 13.68 -4.85
C THR A 17 -7.92 13.15 -6.27
N GLN A 18 -7.92 14.05 -7.27
CA GLN A 18 -7.93 13.65 -8.68
C GLN A 18 -6.68 12.85 -9.08
N LEU A 19 -5.50 13.28 -8.64
CA LEU A 19 -4.25 12.57 -8.91
C LEU A 19 -4.23 11.17 -8.28
N THR A 20 -4.67 11.06 -7.03
CA THR A 20 -4.71 9.77 -6.33
C THR A 20 -5.80 8.85 -6.88
N GLN A 21 -6.91 9.40 -7.37
CA GLN A 21 -7.99 8.62 -8.00
C GLN A 21 -7.62 8.12 -9.40
N SER A 22 -6.90 8.92 -10.18
CA SER A 22 -6.49 8.57 -11.55
C SER A 22 -5.29 7.60 -11.61
N THR A 23 -4.60 7.40 -10.49
CA THR A 23 -3.41 6.55 -10.45
C THR A 23 -3.77 5.12 -10.07
N ASN A 24 -3.77 4.22 -11.05
CA ASN A 24 -4.06 2.78 -10.83
C ASN A 24 -3.02 2.03 -9.98
N GLN A 25 -1.82 2.60 -9.81
CA GLN A 25 -0.74 2.04 -9.01
C GLN A 25 0.09 3.16 -8.38
N LEU A 26 -0.24 3.55 -7.14
CA LEU A 26 0.66 4.43 -6.40
C LEU A 26 1.88 3.63 -5.95
N THR A 27 3.06 4.00 -6.44
CA THR A 27 4.33 3.53 -5.88
C THR A 27 4.42 3.91 -4.40
N ARG A 28 5.25 3.18 -3.63
CA ARG A 28 5.49 3.51 -2.21
C ARG A 28 5.90 4.97 -2.01
N SER A 29 6.71 5.52 -2.91
CA SER A 29 7.18 6.91 -2.85
C SER A 29 6.03 7.89 -3.08
N SER A 30 5.25 7.71 -4.14
CA SER A 30 4.11 8.59 -4.45
C SER A 30 3.01 8.52 -3.38
N ALA A 31 2.75 7.33 -2.83
CA ALA A 31 1.84 7.16 -1.70
C ALA A 31 2.32 7.93 -0.46
N THR A 32 3.60 7.83 -0.12
CA THR A 32 4.20 8.56 1.02
C THR A 32 4.10 10.08 0.82
N ILE A 33 4.38 10.57 -0.39
CA ILE A 33 4.26 11.98 -0.73
C ILE A 33 2.81 12.45 -0.62
N ALA A 34 1.85 11.70 -1.18
CA ALA A 34 0.43 12.03 -1.13
C ALA A 34 -0.10 12.06 0.31
N SER A 35 0.23 11.04 1.13
CA SER A 35 -0.13 11.01 2.55
C SER A 35 0.44 12.20 3.32
N ASN A 36 1.72 12.53 3.12
CA ASN A 36 2.34 13.69 3.76
C ASN A 36 1.66 15.00 3.36
N LYS A 37 1.25 15.13 2.09
CA LYS A 37 0.54 16.32 1.61
C LYS A 37 -0.87 16.42 2.17
N CYS A 38 -1.61 15.31 2.22
CA CYS A 38 -2.95 15.31 2.80
C CYS A 38 -2.91 15.57 4.32
N TYR A 39 -1.86 15.13 5.03
CA TYR A 39 -1.59 15.55 6.41
C TYR A 39 -1.28 17.05 6.55
N GLN A 40 -0.39 17.60 5.72
CA GLN A 40 -0.06 19.04 5.74
C GLN A 40 -1.29 19.91 5.49
N LEU A 41 -2.15 19.52 4.55
CA LEU A 41 -3.40 20.22 4.26
C LEU A 41 -4.39 20.11 5.43
N ALA A 42 -4.51 18.95 6.05
CA ALA A 42 -5.37 18.77 7.23
C ALA A 42 -4.92 19.66 8.41
N GLN A 43 -3.61 19.71 8.67
CA GLN A 43 -3.06 20.55 9.72
C GLN A 43 -3.28 22.04 9.43
N ALA A 44 -3.06 22.47 8.19
CA ALA A 44 -3.33 23.84 7.79
C ALA A 44 -4.81 24.18 7.95
N LEU A 45 -5.71 23.31 7.48
CA LEU A 45 -7.16 23.49 7.60
C LEU A 45 -7.61 23.60 9.05
N TYR A 46 -7.09 22.72 9.92
CA TYR A 46 -7.36 22.76 11.35
C TYR A 46 -6.97 24.12 11.96
N THR A 47 -5.78 24.62 11.62
CA THR A 47 -5.24 25.87 12.14
C THR A 47 -6.05 27.10 11.71
N MET A 48 -6.63 27.07 10.50
CA MET A 48 -7.44 28.18 9.99
C MET A 48 -8.95 27.97 10.11
N SER A 49 -9.41 26.86 10.69
CA SER A 49 -10.82 26.45 10.74
C SER A 49 -11.72 27.48 11.42
N THR A 50 -11.22 28.20 12.43
CA THR A 50 -12.00 29.21 13.17
C THR A 50 -12.18 30.52 12.39
N GLN A 51 -11.42 30.73 11.32
CA GLN A 51 -11.46 31.92 10.46
C GLN A 51 -12.02 31.61 9.06
N THR A 52 -12.45 30.37 8.84
CA THR A 52 -12.91 29.85 7.55
C THR A 52 -14.40 29.52 7.64
N SER A 53 -15.14 29.66 6.55
CA SER A 53 -16.55 29.28 6.52
C SER A 53 -16.71 27.78 6.79
N TYR A 54 -17.82 27.38 7.41
CA TYR A 54 -18.09 25.97 7.67
C TYR A 54 -18.15 25.16 6.37
N GLU A 55 -18.74 25.71 5.31
CA GLU A 55 -18.85 25.09 3.98
C GLU A 55 -17.47 24.78 3.38
N ASP A 56 -16.55 25.74 3.44
CA ASP A 56 -15.19 25.58 2.94
C ASP A 56 -14.42 24.54 3.76
N VAL A 57 -14.58 24.57 5.10
CA VAL A 57 -13.98 23.57 5.98
C VAL A 57 -14.50 22.18 5.64
N GLN A 58 -15.81 22.02 5.47
CA GLN A 58 -16.43 20.75 5.11
C GLN A 58 -15.95 20.26 3.75
N THR A 59 -15.87 21.15 2.76
CA THR A 59 -15.41 20.83 1.40
C THR A 59 -13.97 20.37 1.40
N ALA A 60 -13.07 21.13 2.03
CA ALA A 60 -11.66 20.79 2.15
C ALA A 60 -11.46 19.47 2.90
N ALA A 61 -12.16 19.28 4.03
CA ALA A 61 -12.08 18.06 4.81
C ALA A 61 -12.52 16.82 4.01
N ASN A 62 -13.62 16.92 3.27
CA ASN A 62 -14.10 15.84 2.39
C ASN A 62 -13.08 15.49 1.31
N GLN A 63 -12.47 16.48 0.66
CA GLN A 63 -11.44 16.25 -0.35
C GLN A 63 -10.18 15.60 0.26
N ILE A 64 -9.73 16.06 1.43
CA ILE A 64 -8.59 15.45 2.14
C ILE A 64 -8.91 13.99 2.52
N ALA A 65 -10.13 13.71 2.98
CA ALA A 65 -10.56 12.36 3.32
C ALA A 65 -10.60 11.45 2.08
N GLN A 66 -11.09 11.95 0.95
CA GLN A 66 -11.09 11.22 -0.33
C GLN A 66 -9.67 10.95 -0.83
N CYS A 67 -8.77 11.94 -0.82
CA CYS A 67 -7.34 11.73 -1.09
C CYS A 67 -6.78 10.56 -0.26
N THR A 68 -7.03 10.60 1.06
CA THR A 68 -6.49 9.59 1.98
C THR A 68 -7.06 8.20 1.68
N SER A 69 -8.36 8.11 1.38
CA SER A 69 -9.02 6.87 0.98
C SER A 69 -8.45 6.28 -0.32
N ASN A 70 -8.20 7.14 -1.31
CA ASN A 70 -7.60 6.73 -2.57
C ASN A 70 -6.18 6.17 -2.36
N VAL A 71 -5.37 6.84 -1.53
CA VAL A 71 -4.02 6.34 -1.18
C VAL A 71 -4.09 4.99 -0.48
N LEU A 72 -5.00 4.83 0.50
CA LEU A 72 -5.17 3.56 1.21
C LEU A 72 -5.58 2.43 0.26
N THR A 73 -6.53 2.69 -0.62
CA THR A 73 -7.01 1.73 -1.63
C THR A 73 -5.88 1.31 -2.57
N ALA A 74 -5.08 2.27 -3.04
CA ALA A 74 -3.96 2.01 -3.93
C ALA A 74 -2.82 1.22 -3.27
N ILE A 75 -2.66 1.29 -1.94
CA ILE A 75 -1.70 0.47 -1.18
C ILE A 75 -2.27 -0.93 -0.91
N ASN A 76 -3.55 -1.03 -0.59
CA ASN A 76 -4.19 -2.30 -0.21
C ASN A 76 -4.16 -3.33 -1.34
N GLY A 77 -4.36 -2.92 -2.61
CA GLY A 77 -4.30 -3.84 -3.75
C GLY A 77 -2.96 -4.59 -3.86
N PRO A 78 -1.83 -3.88 -3.97
CA PRO A 78 -0.50 -4.49 -3.98
C PRO A 78 -0.18 -5.31 -2.73
N LEU A 79 -0.61 -4.89 -1.54
CA LEU A 79 -0.41 -5.65 -0.31
C LEU A 79 -1.17 -6.98 -0.33
N GLN A 80 -2.45 -6.97 -0.71
CA GLN A 80 -3.24 -8.19 -0.86
C GLN A 80 -2.61 -9.14 -1.89
N GLY A 81 -2.13 -8.60 -3.02
CA GLY A 81 -1.42 -9.39 -4.02
C GLY A 81 -0.14 -10.05 -3.48
N ARG A 82 0.64 -9.34 -2.64
CA ARG A 82 1.83 -9.91 -2.00
C ARG A 82 1.51 -10.96 -0.95
N THR A 83 0.45 -10.78 -0.16
CA THR A 83 0.03 -11.77 0.83
C THR A 83 -0.27 -13.12 0.18
N LEU A 84 -0.96 -13.14 -0.97
CA LEU A 84 -1.23 -14.38 -1.71
C LEU A 84 0.04 -15.12 -2.14
N ILE A 85 1.06 -14.39 -2.60
CA ILE A 85 2.34 -14.98 -2.99
C ILE A 85 3.07 -15.53 -1.77
N LEU A 86 3.08 -14.79 -0.65
CA LEU A 86 3.71 -15.23 0.59
C LEU A 86 3.02 -16.47 1.18
N ASP A 87 1.69 -16.56 1.10
CA ASP A 87 0.94 -17.75 1.51
C ASP A 87 1.28 -18.96 0.63
N LEU A 88 1.40 -18.74 -0.69
CA LEU A 88 1.78 -19.78 -1.64
C LEU A 88 3.21 -20.29 -1.39
N ASP A 89 4.15 -19.37 -1.16
CA ASP A 89 5.55 -19.68 -0.87
C ASP A 89 5.68 -20.41 0.47
N SER A 90 4.93 -20.00 1.49
CA SER A 90 4.85 -20.70 2.77
C SER A 90 4.33 -22.13 2.60
N SER A 91 3.27 -22.33 1.82
CA SER A 91 2.72 -23.66 1.53
C SER A 91 3.75 -24.54 0.82
N ARG A 92 4.44 -24.01 -0.20
CA ARG A 92 5.49 -24.71 -0.95
C ARG A 92 6.71 -25.06 -0.10
N ALA A 93 7.13 -24.16 0.78
CA ALA A 93 8.26 -24.40 1.68
C ALA A 93 7.97 -25.53 2.70
N ASN A 94 6.70 -25.78 3.01
CA ASN A 94 6.27 -26.80 3.96
C ASN A 94 5.73 -28.08 3.29
N THR A 95 5.83 -28.20 1.96
CA THR A 95 5.44 -29.39 1.22
C THR A 95 6.65 -29.99 0.52
N ILE A 96 6.87 -31.29 0.69
CA ILE A 96 7.88 -32.01 -0.08
C ILE A 96 7.37 -32.09 -1.53
N PRO A 97 8.16 -31.65 -2.53
CA PRO A 97 7.76 -31.71 -3.93
C PRO A 97 7.38 -33.13 -4.33
N GLN A 98 6.37 -33.26 -5.19
CA GLN A 98 5.87 -34.57 -5.62
C GLN A 98 6.88 -35.34 -6.49
N ASP A 99 7.84 -34.61 -7.06
CA ASP A 99 9.00 -35.07 -7.83
C ASP A 99 10.29 -35.11 -6.99
N TYR A 100 10.19 -34.91 -5.67
CA TYR A 100 11.33 -35.10 -4.78
C TYR A 100 11.68 -36.59 -4.72
N ASP A 101 12.82 -36.93 -5.29
CA ASP A 101 13.32 -38.30 -5.37
C ASP A 101 13.78 -38.78 -3.99
N THR A 102 12.84 -39.34 -3.24
CA THR A 102 13.08 -39.98 -1.93
C THR A 102 13.86 -41.28 -2.05
N ASP A 103 13.96 -41.88 -3.25
CA ASP A 103 14.69 -43.12 -3.47
C ASP A 103 16.20 -42.87 -3.45
N LEU A 104 16.64 -41.71 -3.96
CA LEU A 104 18.02 -41.24 -3.82
C LEU A 104 18.42 -41.08 -2.35
N GLU A 105 17.64 -40.32 -1.55
CA GLU A 105 17.93 -40.08 -0.13
C GLU A 105 17.93 -41.36 0.73
N SER A 106 17.07 -42.32 0.41
CA SER A 106 17.03 -43.62 1.09
C SER A 106 18.23 -44.52 0.73
N GLY A 107 18.81 -44.35 -0.46
CA GLY A 107 20.08 -44.96 -0.87
C GLY A 107 21.29 -44.47 -0.06
N TRP A 108 21.36 -43.16 0.23
CA TRP A 108 22.42 -42.58 1.08
C TRP A 108 22.22 -42.91 2.56
N SER A 109 20.97 -43.05 3.00
CA SER A 109 20.61 -43.36 4.38
C SER A 109 20.83 -44.83 4.75
N ASN A 110 21.00 -45.72 3.76
CA ASN A 110 21.28 -47.14 3.98
C ASN A 110 22.58 -47.58 3.27
N PRO A 111 23.72 -47.61 3.99
CA PRO A 111 25.02 -47.97 3.43
C PRO A 111 25.06 -49.36 2.79
N SER A 112 24.14 -50.28 3.13
CA SER A 112 24.12 -51.62 2.55
C SER A 112 23.64 -51.65 1.09
N MET A 113 22.96 -50.61 0.59
CA MET A 113 22.53 -50.53 -0.81
C MET A 113 23.61 -49.98 -1.75
N ILE A 114 24.65 -49.33 -1.23
CA ILE A 114 25.72 -48.69 -2.02
C ILE A 114 26.75 -49.72 -2.54
N ILE A 115 26.86 -50.90 -1.92
CA ILE A 115 28.01 -51.82 -2.10
C ILE A 115 27.75 -52.96 -3.11
N SER A 116 26.80 -52.81 -4.04
CA SER A 116 26.40 -53.88 -4.99
C SER A 116 26.86 -53.67 -6.45
N PHE A 117 27.91 -52.88 -6.69
CA PHE A 117 28.51 -52.70 -8.03
C PHE A 117 29.77 -53.54 -8.21
#